data_AF-A0AAP0D7Y0-F1
#
_entry.id   AF-A0AAP0D7Y0-F1
#
_cell.length_a   1.000
_cell.length_b   1.000
_cell.length_c   1.000
_cell.angle_alpha   90.00
_cell.angle_beta   90.00
_cell.angle_gamma   90.00
#
_symmetry.space_group_name_H-M   'P 1'
#
loop_
_entity.id
_entity.type
_entity.pdbx_description
1 polymer ?
#
loop_
_entity_poly.entity_id
_entity_poly.type
_entity_poly.pdbx_seq_one_letter_code
_entity_poly.pdbx_strand_id
1 'polypeptide(L)'
;MRGGGGGVGGPLLCIGDLLNDVGEEEQDTTTATATASNIHRPSPTTAADHQIHPSDLTKLYQESNKCLNDALNGSSHSWAAHTLELCLALETANKLIQSSSAHVIEVSKKIRELETITNKGNLVIQEAEFIHTSKNHD
;
A
#
# COMPACT_ATOMS: atom_id res chain seq x y z
N MET A 1 37.74 34.44 45.65
CA MET A 1 38.15 34.72 44.25
C MET A 1 39.13 33.61 43.85
N ARG A 2 38.97 32.76 42.84
CA ARG A 2 38.10 32.60 41.64
C ARG A 2 37.94 31.07 41.45
N GLY A 3 36.73 30.52 41.21
CA GLY A 3 36.19 30.16 39.88
C GLY A 3 36.98 28.99 39.25
N GLY A 4 36.51 27.75 39.06
CA GLY A 4 35.15 27.25 38.83
C GLY A 4 35.00 26.85 37.35
N GLY A 5 35.10 25.55 37.04
CA GLY A 5 34.55 24.93 35.82
C GLY A 5 35.41 24.92 34.54
N GLY A 6 36.34 23.97 34.45
CA GLY A 6 36.91 23.54 33.15
C GLY A 6 36.05 22.43 32.54
N GLY A 7 34.90 22.79 31.97
CA GLY A 7 34.08 21.86 31.20
C GLY A 7 34.67 21.69 29.81
N VAL A 8 35.27 20.52 29.55
CA VAL A 8 35.82 20.14 28.24
C VAL A 8 34.66 19.99 27.25
N GLY A 9 34.60 20.88 26.26
CA GLY A 9 33.80 20.68 25.06
C GLY A 9 34.45 19.57 24.23
N GLY A 10 33.84 18.38 24.23
CA GLY A 10 34.20 17.31 23.31
C GLY A 10 33.94 17.71 21.86
N PRO A 11 34.54 17.01 20.87
CA PRO A 11 34.27 17.26 19.46
C PRO A 11 32.79 17.07 19.17
N LEU A 12 32.19 18.03 18.47
CA LEU A 12 30.81 17.93 17.99
C LEU A 12 30.73 16.73 17.05
N LEU A 13 29.85 15.78 17.37
CA LEU A 13 29.53 14.67 16.47
C LEU A 13 29.07 15.24 15.14
N CYS A 14 29.62 14.73 14.05
CA CYS A 14 29.22 15.18 12.72
C CYS A 14 27.79 14.70 12.44
N ILE A 15 27.05 15.42 11.58
CA ILE A 15 25.73 14.95 11.13
C ILE A 15 25.82 13.52 10.53
N GLY A 16 26.99 13.13 10.02
CA GLY A 16 27.27 11.78 9.53
C GLY A 16 27.30 10.70 10.62
N ASP A 17 27.78 11.01 11.83
CA ASP A 17 27.79 10.06 12.95
C ASP A 17 26.37 9.79 13.46
N LEU A 18 25.50 10.81 13.39
CA LEU A 18 24.09 10.74 13.82
C LEU A 18 23.20 9.98 12.84
N LEU A 19 23.54 9.99 11.54
CA LEU A 19 22.76 9.35 10.49
C LEU A 19 23.22 7.91 10.20
N ASN A 20 24.33 7.46 10.79
CA ASN A 20 24.85 6.11 10.59
C ASN A 20 23.87 5.02 11.06
N ASP A 21 23.19 5.24 12.20
CA ASP A 21 22.21 4.29 12.75
C ASP A 21 20.90 4.16 11.92
N VAL A 22 20.67 5.03 10.93
CA VAL A 22 19.39 5.13 10.20
C VAL A 22 19.39 4.28 8.91
N GLY A 23 20.55 3.73 8.50
CA GLY A 23 20.70 3.01 7.22
C GLY A 23 21.12 1.55 7.32
N GLU A 24 21.23 0.98 8.51
CA GLU A 24 21.71 -0.40 8.69
C GLU A 24 20.54 -1.39 8.61
N GLU A 25 20.06 -1.61 7.38
CA GLU A 25 19.23 -2.76 7.06
C GLU A 25 20.10 -4.02 7.07
N GLU A 26 19.94 -4.81 8.13
CA GLU A 26 20.68 -6.03 8.44
C GLU A 26 20.50 -7.05 7.31
N GLN A 27 21.47 -7.08 6.38
CA GLN A 27 21.60 -8.14 5.39
C GLN A 27 22.25 -9.34 6.07
N ASP A 28 21.40 -10.30 6.46
CA ASP A 28 21.75 -11.62 6.97
C ASP A 28 22.94 -12.24 6.23
N THR A 29 24.06 -12.46 6.92
CA THR A 29 24.90 -13.66 6.73
C THR A 29 25.58 -14.06 8.04
N THR A 30 24.96 -15.04 8.72
CA THR A 30 25.56 -16.07 9.59
C THR A 30 27.02 -15.91 10.03
N THR A 31 27.27 -15.83 11.35
CA THR A 31 27.88 -16.90 12.18
C THR A 31 27.88 -16.51 13.67
N ALA A 32 27.49 -17.47 14.52
CA ALA A 32 27.38 -17.47 15.99
C ALA A 32 28.40 -16.59 16.76
N THR A 33 28.04 -15.97 17.89
CA THR A 33 28.03 -16.63 19.21
C THR A 33 27.22 -15.82 20.23
N ALA A 34 26.40 -16.53 20.99
CA ALA A 34 25.47 -16.01 22.00
C ALA A 34 26.13 -15.25 23.15
N THR A 35 25.53 -14.11 23.54
CA THR A 35 25.18 -13.86 24.95
C THR A 35 23.81 -13.22 25.01
N ALA A 36 22.86 -13.99 25.54
CA ALA A 36 21.50 -13.57 25.78
C ALA A 36 21.49 -12.41 26.81
N SER A 37 21.19 -11.21 26.33
CA SER A 37 20.61 -10.16 27.17
C SER A 37 19.13 -10.12 26.84
N ASN A 38 18.34 -10.46 27.85
CA ASN A 38 16.91 -10.66 27.81
C ASN A 38 16.19 -9.58 26.98
N ILE A 39 15.49 -10.11 25.98
CA ILE A 39 14.50 -9.46 25.14
C ILE A 39 13.47 -8.79 26.06
N HIS A 40 13.50 -7.46 26.15
CA HIS A 40 12.27 -6.70 26.16
C HIS A 40 12.25 -5.86 24.90
N ARG A 41 12.04 -6.55 23.78
CA ARG A 41 11.45 -5.95 22.59
C ARG A 41 10.21 -5.21 23.09
N PRO A 42 10.11 -3.86 23.02
CA PRO A 42 8.78 -3.32 22.93
C PRO A 42 8.23 -3.98 21.67
N SER A 43 7.25 -4.88 21.86
CA SER A 43 6.37 -5.28 20.77
C SER A 43 6.11 -4.03 19.94
N PRO A 44 6.18 -4.07 18.60
CA PRO A 44 5.77 -2.91 17.82
C PRO A 44 4.37 -2.59 18.34
N THR A 45 4.27 -1.50 19.09
CA THR A 45 3.01 -1.04 19.66
C THR A 45 2.22 -0.73 18.44
N THR A 46 1.43 -1.72 18.01
CA THR A 46 0.47 -1.67 16.93
C THR A 46 0.91 -0.66 15.87
N ALA A 47 1.59 -1.13 14.81
CA ALA A 47 1.22 -0.61 13.50
C ALA A 47 -0.29 -0.82 13.51
N ALA A 48 -1.00 0.25 13.91
CA ALA A 48 -2.41 0.18 14.14
C ALA A 48 -2.90 -0.36 12.82
N ASP A 49 -3.64 -1.46 12.92
CA ASP A 49 -4.26 -2.12 11.81
C ASP A 49 -5.30 -1.13 11.28
N HIS A 50 -4.79 -0.06 10.68
CA HIS A 50 -5.50 0.99 10.01
C HIS A 50 -5.83 0.35 8.69
N GLN A 51 -6.77 -0.59 8.75
CA GLN A 51 -7.44 -1.13 7.60
C GLN A 51 -8.23 0.05 7.00
N ILE A 52 -7.53 0.85 6.19
CA ILE A 52 -8.09 2.03 5.55
C ILE A 52 -9.16 1.51 4.60
N HIS A 53 -10.40 1.83 4.90
CA HIS A 53 -11.50 1.44 4.04
C HIS A 53 -11.36 2.20 2.70
N PRO A 54 -11.53 1.53 1.55
CA PRO A 54 -11.40 2.17 0.23
C PRO A 54 -12.23 3.44 0.05
N SER A 55 -13.39 3.52 0.71
CA SER A 55 -14.28 4.69 0.66
C SER A 55 -13.72 5.93 1.38
N ASP A 56 -12.82 5.74 2.36
CA ASP A 56 -12.23 6.83 3.14
C ASP A 56 -10.91 7.32 2.55
N LEU A 57 -10.39 6.60 1.56
CA LEU A 57 -9.11 6.84 0.90
C LEU A 57 -8.94 8.27 0.35
N THR A 58 -9.98 8.80 -0.32
CA THR A 58 -9.95 10.17 -0.86
C THR A 58 -9.85 11.20 0.25
N LYS A 59 -10.61 11.01 1.33
CA LYS A 59 -10.58 11.92 2.49
C LYS A 59 -9.23 11.85 3.19
N LEU A 60 -8.72 10.65 3.43
CA LEU A 60 -7.43 10.42 4.07
C LEU A 60 -6.27 11.01 3.26
N TYR A 61 -6.27 10.84 1.93
CA TYR A 61 -5.30 11.48 1.06
C TYR A 61 -5.36 13.00 1.20
N GLN A 62 -6.56 13.60 1.10
CA GLN A 62 -6.71 15.05 1.17
C GLN A 62 -6.29 15.62 2.52
N GLU A 63 -6.67 14.96 3.61
CA GLU A 63 -6.35 15.36 4.98
C GLU A 63 -4.86 15.20 5.27
N SER A 64 -4.25 14.04 4.97
CA SER A 64 -2.81 13.82 5.14
C SER A 64 -1.98 14.80 4.32
N ASN A 65 -2.39 15.10 3.08
CA ASN A 65 -1.68 16.08 2.25
C ASN A 65 -1.77 17.48 2.85
N LYS A 66 -2.95 17.89 3.33
CA LYS A 66 -3.13 19.19 3.98
C LYS A 66 -2.28 19.29 5.25
N CYS A 67 -2.37 18.30 6.14
CA CYS A 67 -1.59 18.25 7.38
C CYS A 67 -0.09 18.21 7.13
N LEU A 68 0.35 17.52 6.08
CA LEU A 68 1.76 17.50 5.65
C LEU A 68 2.21 18.89 5.20
N ASN A 69 1.44 19.57 4.34
CA ASN A 69 1.76 20.92 3.90
C ASN A 69 1.80 21.91 5.08
N ASP A 70 0.86 21.80 6.02
CA ASP A 70 0.83 22.62 7.23
C ASP A 70 2.04 22.36 8.14
N ALA A 71 2.45 21.09 8.30
CA ALA A 71 3.62 20.70 9.08
C ALA A 71 4.94 21.17 8.44
N LEU A 72 5.04 21.12 7.11
CA LEU A 72 6.20 21.59 6.35
C LEU A 72 6.35 23.12 6.35
N ASN A 73 5.23 23.85 6.34
CA ASN A 73 5.23 25.30 6.45
C ASN A 73 5.44 25.79 7.90
N GLY A 74 5.19 24.91 8.87
CA GLY A 74 5.36 25.17 10.30
C GLY A 74 6.72 24.71 10.85
N SER A 75 6.82 24.72 12.18
CA SER A 75 7.96 24.16 12.93
C SER A 75 7.71 22.73 13.42
N SER A 76 6.60 22.11 13.00
CA SER A 76 6.13 20.84 13.56
C SER A 76 6.91 19.66 13.00
N HIS A 77 7.49 18.84 13.87
CA HIS A 77 8.15 17.58 13.48
C HIS A 77 7.17 16.45 13.11
N SER A 78 5.87 16.75 12.97
CA SER A 78 4.83 15.79 12.57
C SER A 78 4.82 15.47 11.06
N TRP A 79 5.63 16.17 10.26
CA TRP A 79 5.71 15.94 8.81
C TRP A 79 6.05 14.49 8.47
N ALA A 80 6.89 13.82 9.27
CA ALA A 80 7.24 12.42 9.05
C ALA A 80 6.02 11.49 9.23
N ALA A 81 5.20 11.72 10.26
CA ALA A 81 3.99 10.95 10.51
C ALA A 81 2.96 11.15 9.39
N HIS A 82 2.71 12.39 8.96
CA HIS A 82 1.78 12.67 7.87
C HIS A 82 2.29 12.15 6.51
N THR A 83 3.61 12.10 6.30
CA THR A 83 4.19 11.46 5.12
C THR A 83 3.89 9.96 5.12
N LEU A 84 4.04 9.29 6.27
CA LEU A 84 3.71 7.86 6.38
C LEU A 84 2.21 7.60 6.15
N GLU A 85 1.32 8.42 6.70
CA GLU A 85 -0.13 8.33 6.45
C GLU A 85 -0.47 8.49 4.96
N LEU A 86 0.17 9.45 4.30
CA LEU A 86 0.00 9.67 2.86
C LEU A 86 0.50 8.47 2.04
N CYS A 87 1.67 7.92 2.38
CA CYS A 87 2.21 6.72 1.74
C CYS A 87 1.27 5.51 1.91
N LEU A 88 0.72 5.32 3.10
CA LEU A 88 -0.21 4.23 3.39
C LEU A 88 -1.54 4.38 2.63
N ALA A 89 -2.04 5.62 2.51
CA ALA A 89 -3.19 5.93 1.67
C ALA A 89 -2.88 5.58 0.20
N LEU A 90 -1.72 5.99 -0.33
CA LEU A 90 -1.34 5.68 -1.71
C LEU A 90 -1.17 4.18 -1.97
N GLU A 91 -0.59 3.43 -1.02
CA GLU A 91 -0.48 1.98 -1.12
C GLU A 91 -1.85 1.29 -1.16
N THR A 92 -2.77 1.74 -0.30
CA THR A 92 -4.15 1.23 -0.27
C THR A 92 -4.86 1.53 -1.59
N ALA A 93 -4.65 2.72 -2.17
CA ALA A 93 -5.17 3.08 -3.48
C ALA A 93 -4.66 2.15 -4.58
N ASN A 94 -3.34 1.89 -4.58
CA ASN A 94 -2.72 1.00 -5.56
C ASN A 94 -3.29 -0.43 -5.45
N LYS A 95 -3.42 -0.97 -4.23
CA LYS A 95 -4.03 -2.29 -3.99
C LYS A 95 -5.47 -2.38 -4.50
N LEU A 96 -6.26 -1.34 -4.27
CA LEU A 96 -7.65 -1.25 -4.76
C LEU A 96 -7.71 -1.29 -6.29
N ILE A 97 -6.86 -0.50 -6.96
CA ILE A 97 -6.78 -0.46 -8.43
C ILE A 97 -6.39 -1.83 -8.98
N GLN A 98 -5.41 -2.50 -8.39
CA GLN A 98 -4.95 -3.83 -8.82
C GLN A 98 -6.04 -4.91 -8.63
N SER A 99 -6.74 -4.89 -7.51
CA SER A 99 -7.87 -5.82 -7.28
C SER A 99 -9.01 -5.55 -8.27
N SER A 100 -9.37 -4.28 -8.47
CA SER A 100 -10.41 -3.89 -9.40
C SER A 100 -10.07 -4.27 -10.84
N SER A 101 -8.82 -4.06 -11.28
CA SER A 101 -8.39 -4.40 -12.64
C SER A 101 -8.46 -5.90 -12.89
N ALA A 102 -8.00 -6.71 -11.91
CA ALA A 102 -8.09 -8.16 -11.97
C ALA A 102 -9.56 -8.64 -12.10
N HIS A 103 -10.47 -8.07 -11.31
CA HIS A 103 -11.90 -8.42 -11.37
C HIS A 103 -12.53 -8.00 -12.71
N VAL A 104 -12.21 -6.82 -13.23
CA VAL A 104 -12.71 -6.35 -14.53
C VAL A 104 -12.23 -7.27 -15.66
N ILE A 105 -10.98 -7.74 -15.63
CA ILE A 105 -10.44 -8.70 -16.60
C ILE A 105 -11.21 -10.03 -16.52
N GLU A 106 -11.45 -10.54 -15.31
CA GLU A 106 -12.19 -11.79 -15.12
C GLU A 106 -13.63 -11.70 -15.63
N VAL A 107 -14.34 -10.62 -15.28
CA VAL A 107 -15.71 -10.37 -15.74
C VAL A 107 -15.75 -10.23 -17.26
N SER A 108 -14.80 -9.51 -17.86
CA SER A 108 -14.70 -9.38 -19.32
C SER A 108 -14.54 -10.75 -20.00
N LYS A 109 -13.72 -11.64 -19.43
CA LYS A 109 -13.57 -13.01 -19.93
C LYS A 109 -14.89 -13.79 -19.88
N LYS A 110 -15.59 -13.75 -18.75
CA LYS A 110 -16.90 -14.42 -18.58
C LYS A 110 -17.96 -13.89 -19.55
N ILE A 111 -17.99 -12.58 -19.80
CA ILE A 111 -18.89 -11.97 -20.80
C ILE A 111 -18.61 -12.50 -22.20
N ARG A 112 -17.33 -12.61 -22.60
CA ARG A 112 -16.95 -13.15 -23.92
C ARG A 112 -17.36 -14.62 -24.09
N GLU A 113 -17.23 -15.40 -23.03
CA GLU A 113 -17.69 -16.81 -23.02
C GLU A 113 -19.21 -16.88 -23.20
N LEU A 114 -19.97 -16.06 -22.48
CA LEU A 114 -21.43 -15.98 -22.61
C LEU A 114 -21.88 -15.51 -24.00
N GLU A 115 -21.20 -14.53 -24.59
CA GLU A 115 -21.46 -14.06 -25.95
C GLU A 115 -21.27 -15.20 -26.96
N THR A 116 -20.20 -15.99 -26.82
CA THR A 116 -19.94 -17.15 -27.68
C THR A 116 -21.06 -18.20 -27.57
N ILE A 117 -21.52 -18.49 -26.35
CA ILE A 117 -22.63 -19.43 -26.11
C ILE A 117 -23.94 -18.89 -26.71
N THR A 118 -24.22 -17.61 -26.52
CA THR A 118 -25.43 -16.95 -27.03
C THR A 118 -25.46 -16.97 -28.55
N ASN A 119 -24.33 -16.66 -29.20
CA ASN A 119 -24.23 -16.70 -30.66
C ASN A 119 -24.46 -18.12 -31.20
N LYS A 120 -23.90 -19.15 -30.54
CA LYS A 120 -24.19 -20.55 -30.90
C LYS A 120 -25.68 -20.89 -30.73
N GLY A 121 -26.30 -20.44 -29.64
CA GLY A 121 -27.73 -20.61 -29.41
C GLY A 121 -28.58 -19.98 -30.51
N ASN A 122 -28.25 -18.76 -30.91
CA ASN A 122 -28.94 -18.04 -31.98
C ASN A 122 -28.83 -18.76 -33.34
N LEU A 123 -27.66 -19.31 -33.66
CA LEU A 123 -27.48 -20.10 -34.89
C LEU A 123 -28.37 -21.35 -34.90
N VAL A 124 -28.48 -22.05 -33.77
CA VAL A 124 -29.35 -23.23 -33.65
C VAL A 124 -30.83 -22.86 -33.78
N ILE A 125 -31.25 -21.73 -33.19
CA ILE A 125 -32.61 -21.23 -33.32
C ILE A 125 -32.92 -20.88 -34.78
N GLN A 126 -32.01 -20.19 -35.45
CA GLN A 126 -32.15 -19.83 -36.87
C GLN A 126 -32.31 -21.07 -37.76
N GLU A 127 -31.51 -22.11 -37.52
CA GLU A 127 -31.63 -23.39 -38.25
C GLU A 127 -32.97 -24.08 -37.97
N ALA A 128 -33.42 -24.09 -36.72
CA ALA A 128 -34.71 -24.67 -36.35
C ALA A 128 -35.90 -23.93 -37.01
N GLU A 129 -35.84 -22.60 -37.06
CA GLU A 129 -36.83 -21.76 -37.75
C GLU A 129 -36.84 -22.03 -39.27
N PHE A 130 -35.67 -22.19 -39.88
CA PHE A 130 -35.56 -22.54 -41.30
C PHE A 130 -36.21 -23.90 -41.62
N ILE A 131 -35.94 -24.94 -40.81
CA ILE A 131 -36.55 -26.26 -40.98
C ILE A 131 -38.07 -26.19 -40.81
N HIS A 132 -38.55 -25.46 -39.80
CA HIS A 132 -39.98 -25.35 -39.53
C HIS A 132 -40.73 -24.60 -40.65
N THR A 133 -40.14 -23.54 -41.20
CA THR A 133 -40.75 -22.78 -42.30
C THR A 133 -40.75 -23.57 -43.61
N SER A 134 -39.69 -24.34 -43.89
CA SER A 134 -39.60 -25.22 -45.07
C SER A 134 -40.67 -26.33 -45.04
N LYS A 135 -40.90 -26.96 -43.88
CA LYS A 135 -41.89 -28.04 -43.72
C LYS A 135 -43.36 -27.59 -43.90
N ASN A 136 -43.67 -26.31 -43.75
CA ASN A 136 -45.03 -25.78 -43.90
C ASN A 136 -45.37 -25.35 -45.34
N HIS A 137 -44.43 -25.46 -46.29
CA HIS A 137 -44.60 -25.02 -47.67
C HIS A 137 -44.64 -26.17 -48.71
N ASP A 138 -44.50 -27.42 -48.25
CA ASP A 138 -44.81 -28.66 -49.00
C ASP A 138 -46.20 -29.20 -48.59
#